data_AF-A0A7K7VQM7-F1
#
_entry.id   AF-A0A7K7VQM7-F1
#
_cell.length_a   1.000
_cell.length_b   1.000
_cell.length_c   1.000
_cell.angle_alpha   90.00
_cell.angle_beta   90.00
_cell.angle_gamma   90.00
#
_symmetry.space_group_name_H-M   'P 1'
#
loop_
_entity.id
_entity.type
_entity.pdbx_description
1 polymer ?
#
loop_
_entity_poly.entity_id
_entity_poly.type
_entity_poly.pdbx_seq_one_letter_code
_entity_poly.pdbx_strand_id
1 'polypeptide(L)'
;QRRLAPLPPPAALDFVLDVDTERRRRGQAPRAAFLRRGPADPEHQLSGTVELPRPGAAACTRATFRLQDGIRDKLRPVAVTLAYGIGRARARRQAAPPALPPLPPVL
;
A
#
# COMPACT_ATOMS: atom_id res chain seq x y z
N GLN A 1 16.40 -2.07 -26.41
CA GLN A 1 15.70 -2.36 -25.14
C GLN A 1 15.76 -1.11 -24.27
N ARG A 2 14.63 -0.45 -23.99
CA ARG A 2 14.59 0.76 -23.15
C ARG A 2 14.77 0.35 -21.69
N ARG A 3 15.94 0.59 -21.09
CA ARG A 3 16.11 0.47 -19.64
C ARG A 3 15.44 1.66 -18.97
N LEU A 4 14.45 1.38 -18.13
CA LEU A 4 13.91 2.40 -17.22
C LEU A 4 15.00 2.76 -16.21
N ALA A 5 15.12 4.05 -15.89
CA ALA A 5 16.04 4.51 -14.87
C ALA A 5 15.63 3.95 -13.49
N PRO A 6 16.58 3.62 -12.60
CA PRO A 6 16.28 3.21 -11.23
C PRO A 6 15.51 4.30 -10.48
N LEU A 7 14.57 3.89 -9.62
CA LEU A 7 13.80 4.81 -8.77
C LEU A 7 14.74 5.51 -7.76
N PRO A 8 14.71 6.84 -7.62
CA PRO A 8 15.58 7.55 -6.69
C PRO A 8 15.19 7.25 -5.23
N PRO A 9 16.16 6.93 -4.34
CA PRO A 9 15.90 6.65 -2.94
C PRO A 9 15.77 7.92 -2.07
N PRO A 10 15.08 7.85 -0.92
CA PRO A 10 14.21 6.75 -0.49
C PRO A 10 12.93 6.74 -1.34
N ALA A 11 12.49 5.55 -1.72
CA ALA A 11 11.28 5.40 -2.51
C ALA A 11 10.22 4.64 -1.72
N ALA A 12 8.95 4.82 -2.10
CA ALA A 12 7.84 4.13 -1.47
C ALA A 12 7.01 3.44 -2.56
N LEU A 13 6.52 2.23 -2.26
CA LEU A 13 5.52 1.57 -3.08
C LEU A 13 4.21 1.52 -2.30
N ASP A 14 3.17 2.10 -2.88
CA ASP A 14 1.81 1.92 -2.40
C ASP A 14 1.28 0.62 -3.01
N PHE A 15 0.68 -0.22 -2.18
CA PHE A 15 0.18 -1.53 -2.61
C PHE A 15 -1.25 -1.77 -2.15
N VAL A 16 -1.95 -2.64 -2.88
CA VAL A 16 -3.23 -3.21 -2.51
C VAL A 16 -3.16 -4.71 -2.71
N LEU A 17 -3.48 -5.45 -1.65
CA LEU A 17 -3.79 -6.88 -1.71
C LEU A 17 -5.31 -7.06 -1.82
N ASP A 18 -5.75 -7.86 -2.77
CA ASP A 18 -7.17 -8.10 -3.05
C ASP A 18 -7.45 -9.62 -3.13
N VAL A 19 -8.32 -10.13 -2.26
CA VAL A 19 -8.64 -11.56 -2.23
C VAL A 19 -9.88 -11.90 -3.04
N ASP A 20 -9.82 -13.04 -3.73
CA ASP A 20 -10.93 -13.59 -4.52
C ASP A 20 -11.39 -12.62 -5.64
N THR A 21 -10.47 -11.83 -6.21
CA THR A 21 -10.77 -10.83 -7.25
C THR A 21 -11.57 -11.42 -8.42
N GLU A 22 -11.14 -12.57 -8.96
CA GLU A 22 -11.83 -13.27 -10.05
C GLU A 22 -13.19 -13.88 -9.66
N ARG A 23 -13.37 -14.22 -8.39
CA ARG A 23 -14.65 -14.69 -7.84
C ARG A 23 -15.63 -13.53 -7.74
N ARG A 24 -15.16 -12.35 -7.30
CA ARG A 24 -15.96 -11.13 -7.20
C ARG A 24 -16.34 -10.55 -8.56
N ARG A 25 -15.47 -10.64 -9.57
CA ARG A 25 -15.80 -10.29 -10.96
C ARG A 25 -16.99 -11.09 -11.52
N ARG A 26 -17.26 -12.28 -10.98
CA ARG A 26 -18.42 -13.13 -11.34
C ARG A 26 -19.64 -12.88 -10.43
N GLY A 27 -19.63 -11.81 -9.64
CA GLY A 27 -20.72 -11.45 -8.72
C GLY A 27 -20.79 -12.29 -7.44
N GLN A 28 -19.76 -13.09 -7.14
CA GLN A 28 -19.77 -13.93 -5.94
C GLN A 28 -18.97 -13.28 -4.80
N ALA A 29 -19.48 -13.36 -3.56
CA ALA A 29 -18.83 -12.76 -2.39
C ALA A 29 -17.39 -13.27 -2.15
N PRO A 30 -16.44 -12.47 -1.63
CA PRO A 30 -15.12 -13.00 -1.28
C PRO A 30 -15.22 -14.05 -0.17
N ARG A 31 -14.39 -15.09 -0.23
CA ARG A 31 -14.34 -16.16 0.80
C ARG A 31 -13.37 -15.85 1.94
N ALA A 32 -12.70 -14.71 1.91
CA ALA A 32 -11.76 -14.30 2.94
C ALA A 32 -11.86 -12.79 3.21
N ALA A 33 -11.44 -12.40 4.40
CA ALA A 33 -11.33 -11.01 4.81
C ALA A 33 -10.00 -10.74 5.53
N PHE A 34 -9.38 -9.58 5.29
CA PHE A 34 -8.17 -9.15 5.98
C PHE A 34 -8.48 -8.68 7.40
N LEU A 35 -7.69 -9.16 8.37
CA LEU A 35 -7.90 -8.91 9.79
C LEU A 35 -7.43 -7.52 10.25
N ARG A 36 -6.33 -7.02 9.67
CA ARG A 36 -5.71 -5.74 10.03
C ARG A 36 -5.75 -4.75 8.86
N ARG A 37 -6.94 -4.59 8.28
CA ARG A 37 -7.18 -3.67 7.16
C ARG A 37 -7.37 -2.23 7.64
N GLY A 38 -7.11 -1.27 6.77
CA GLY A 38 -7.42 0.14 7.04
C GLY A 38 -8.93 0.38 7.14
N PRO A 39 -9.39 1.44 7.82
CA PRO A 39 -10.82 1.73 7.98
C PRO A 39 -11.53 2.02 6.64
N ALA A 40 -10.79 2.50 5.64
CA ALA A 40 -11.31 2.73 4.29
C ALA A 40 -11.23 1.49 3.39
N ASP A 41 -10.50 0.45 3.81
CA ASP A 41 -10.35 -0.76 3.01
C ASP A 41 -11.60 -1.64 3.15
N PRO A 42 -12.17 -2.10 2.02
CA PRO A 42 -13.16 -3.17 2.05
C PRO A 42 -12.62 -4.43 2.73
N GLU A 43 -13.50 -5.29 3.25
CA GLU A 43 -13.08 -6.49 3.99
C GLU A 43 -12.11 -7.41 3.25
N HIS A 44 -12.24 -7.48 1.93
CA HIS A 44 -11.43 -8.32 1.04
C HIS A 44 -10.17 -7.61 0.51
N GLN A 45 -9.88 -6.40 0.98
CA GLN A 45 -8.68 -5.66 0.61
C GLN A 45 -7.84 -5.29 1.84
N LEU A 46 -6.55 -5.13 1.57
CA LEU A 46 -5.60 -4.48 2.47
C LEU A 46 -4.74 -3.55 1.63
N SER A 47 -4.79 -2.25 1.92
CA SER A 47 -3.88 -1.27 1.34
C SER A 47 -2.75 -0.94 2.31
N GLY A 48 -1.62 -0.49 1.76
CA GLY A 48 -0.49 -0.05 2.56
C GLY A 48 0.63 0.54 1.73
N THR A 49 1.70 0.93 2.42
CA THR A 49 2.91 1.45 1.80
C THR A 49 4.12 0.67 2.31
N VAL A 50 5.04 0.34 1.43
CA VAL A 50 6.34 -0.23 1.79
C VAL A 50 7.47 0.69 1.33
N GLU A 51 8.37 1.04 2.25
CA GLU A 51 9.52 1.88 1.95
C GLU A 51 10.69 1.04 1.44
N LEU A 52 11.33 1.52 0.38
CA LEU A 52 12.52 0.95 -0.24
C LEU A 52 13.71 1.86 0.09
N PRO A 53 14.62 1.44 0.99
CA PRO A 53 15.67 2.32 1.50
C PRO A 53 16.74 2.64 0.45
N ARG A 54 16.96 1.74 -0.50
CA ARG A 54 17.94 1.90 -1.59
C ARG A 54 17.54 1.07 -2.81
N PRO A 55 18.04 1.39 -4.03
CA PRO A 55 17.82 0.57 -5.20
C PRO A 55 18.24 -0.89 -4.96
N GLY A 56 17.40 -1.82 -5.42
CA GLY A 56 17.61 -3.26 -5.26
C GLY A 56 17.45 -3.80 -3.82
N ALA A 57 17.09 -2.98 -2.84
CA ALA A 57 16.71 -3.48 -1.52
C ALA A 57 15.33 -4.15 -1.56
N ALA A 58 15.20 -5.25 -0.83
CA ALA A 58 13.92 -5.89 -0.56
C ALA A 58 13.37 -5.42 0.79
N ALA A 59 12.06 -5.19 0.83
CA ALA A 59 11.32 -4.89 2.05
C ALA A 59 10.02 -5.72 2.04
N CYS A 60 9.67 -6.28 3.19
CA CYS A 60 8.53 -7.19 3.31
C CYS A 60 7.49 -6.65 4.29
N THR A 61 6.22 -6.84 3.95
CA THR A 61 5.08 -6.65 4.85
C THR A 61 4.32 -7.96 5.01
N ARG A 62 3.62 -8.14 6.12
CA ARG A 62 2.79 -9.33 6.37
C ARG A 62 1.33 -8.91 6.46
N ALA A 63 0.48 -9.70 5.81
CA ALA A 63 -0.96 -9.57 5.87
C ALA A 63 -1.57 -10.89 6.34
N THR A 64 -2.50 -10.81 7.29
CA THR A 64 -3.27 -11.97 7.74
C THR A 64 -4.71 -11.79 7.30
N PHE A 65 -5.23 -12.78 6.60
CA PHE A 65 -6.65 -12.88 6.27
C PHE A 65 -7.25 -14.12 6.92
N ARG A 66 -8.56 -14.06 7.17
CA ARG A 66 -9.35 -15.17 7.70
C ARG A 66 -10.33 -15.62 6.64
N LEU A 67 -10.47 -16.94 6.47
CA LEU A 67 -11.54 -17.51 5.67
C LEU A 67 -12.89 -17.25 6.35
N GLN A 68 -13.91 -16.95 5.55
CA GLN A 68 -15.27 -16.78 6.03
C GLN A 68 -15.89 -18.13 6.40
N ASP A 69 -16.88 -18.10 7.28
CA ASP A 69 -17.66 -19.29 7.61
C ASP A 69 -18.58 -19.69 6.45
N GLY A 70 -18.99 -20.96 6.42
CA GLY A 70 -19.99 -21.44 5.45
C GLY A 70 -19.53 -21.48 3.99
N ILE A 71 -18.21 -21.47 3.71
CA ILE A 71 -17.68 -21.62 2.35
C ILE A 71 -18.12 -22.97 1.75
N ARG A 72 -19.03 -22.91 0.77
CA ARG A 72 -19.46 -24.07 -0.02
C ARG A 72 -18.42 -24.51 -1.04
N ASP A 73 -17.78 -23.53 -1.68
CA ASP A 73 -16.79 -23.76 -2.71
C ASP A 73 -15.38 -23.87 -2.12
N LYS A 74 -14.97 -25.11 -1.85
CA LYS A 74 -13.68 -25.46 -1.26
C LYS A 74 -12.64 -25.94 -2.28
N LEU A 75 -13.05 -26.20 -3.52
CA LEU A 75 -12.20 -26.78 -4.55
C LEU A 75 -11.43 -25.71 -5.34
N ARG A 76 -12.01 -24.52 -5.53
CA ARG A 76 -11.33 -23.42 -6.24
C ARG A 76 -10.35 -22.70 -5.32
N PRO A 77 -9.14 -22.34 -5.80
CA PRO A 77 -8.15 -21.63 -4.98
C PRO A 77 -8.67 -20.27 -4.53
N VAL A 78 -8.26 -19.82 -3.34
CA VAL A 78 -8.49 -18.46 -2.85
C VAL A 78 -7.32 -17.60 -3.32
N ALA A 79 -7.49 -16.93 -4.45
CA ALA A 79 -6.42 -16.14 -5.06
C ALA A 79 -6.25 -14.79 -4.37
N VAL A 80 -5.01 -14.36 -4.16
CA VAL A 80 -4.67 -13.01 -3.68
C VAL A 80 -3.94 -12.28 -4.80
N THR A 81 -4.50 -11.15 -5.22
CA THR A 81 -3.92 -10.28 -6.25
C THR A 81 -3.15 -9.15 -5.57
N LEU A 82 -1.90 -8.93 -5.99
CA LEU A 82 -1.09 -7.77 -5.58
C LEU A 82 -1.08 -6.75 -6.72
N ALA A 83 -1.58 -5.55 -6.44
CA ALA A 83 -1.35 -4.37 -7.26
C ALA A 83 -0.44 -3.41 -6.51
N TYR A 84 0.51 -2.78 -7.20
CA TYR A 84 1.39 -1.78 -6.60
C TYR A 84 1.63 -0.61 -7.56
N GLY A 85 1.92 0.54 -6.97
CA GLY A 85 2.29 1.76 -7.64
C GLY A 85 3.46 2.43 -6.92
N ILE A 86 4.20 3.25 -7.66
CA ILE A 86 5.27 4.06 -7.07
C ILE A 86 4.60 5.21 -6.32
N GLY A 87 4.66 5.18 -5.01
CA GLY A 87 4.17 6.25 -4.16
C GLY A 87 5.05 7.48 -4.29
N ARG A 88 4.46 8.68 -4.19
CA ARG A 88 5.25 9.90 -3.99
C ARG A 88 5.91 9.75 -2.63
N ALA A 89 7.25 9.66 -2.59
CA ALA A 89 8.00 9.80 -1.35
C ALA A 89 7.38 10.97 -0.62
N ARG A 90 6.84 10.75 0.60
CA ARG A 90 6.27 11.83 1.40
C ARG A 90 7.37 12.85 1.48
N ALA A 91 7.25 13.94 0.72
CA ALA A 91 8.12 15.08 0.88
C ALA A 91 7.98 15.38 2.36
N ARG A 92 9.04 15.09 3.13
CA ARG A 92 9.14 15.56 4.51
C ARG A 92 8.74 17.00 4.37
N ARG A 93 7.55 17.38 4.84
CA ARG A 93 7.21 18.79 4.96
C ARG A 93 8.34 19.28 5.82
N GLN A 94 9.30 19.97 5.21
CA GLN A 94 10.18 20.84 5.93
C GLN A 94 9.17 21.77 6.59
N ALA A 95 8.86 21.50 7.86
CA ALA A 95 8.21 22.50 8.68
C ALA A 95 9.10 23.72 8.44
N ALA A 96 8.52 24.77 7.85
CA ALA A 96 9.26 25.99 7.63
C ALA A 96 9.98 26.31 8.94
N PRO A 97 11.30 26.58 8.93
CA PRO A 97 11.97 27.01 10.15
C PRO A 97 11.15 28.17 10.73
N PRO A 98 10.97 28.23 12.06
CA PRO A 98 10.17 29.29 12.67
C PRO A 98 10.64 30.64 12.11
N ALA A 99 9.71 31.41 11.55
CA ALA A 99 10.03 32.69 10.94
C ALA A 99 10.80 33.53 11.95
N LEU A 100 12.01 33.96 11.57
CA LEU A 100 12.81 34.86 12.39
C LEU A 100 11.98 36.14 12.65
N PRO A 101 11.94 36.64 13.89
CA PRO A 101 11.17 37.84 14.20
C PRO A 101 11.69 39.04 13.39
N PRO A 102 10.80 39.95 12.94
CA PRO A 102 11.20 41.11 12.15
C PRO A 102 12.12 42.02 12.97
N LEU A 103 13.27 42.37 12.38
CA LEU A 103 14.21 43.32 12.97
C LEU A 103 13.67 44.75 12.78
N PRO A 104 13.70 45.62 13.81
CA PRO A 104 13.34 47.02 13.64
C PRO A 104 14.37 47.73 12.76
N PRO A 105 13.94 48.73 11.95
CA PRO A 105 14.87 49.52 11.15
C PRO A 105 15.82 50.30 12.05
N VAL A 106 17.09 50.29 11.68
CA VAL A 106 18.12 51.14 12.30
C VAL A 106 18.06 52.51 11.63
N LEU A 107 17.95 53.56 12.46
CA LEU A 107 18.09 54.96 12.07
C LEU A 107 19.51 55.44 12.32
#